data_AF-A0A0D7BUD2-F1
#
_entry.id   AF-A0A0D7BUD2-F1
#
_cell.length_a   1.000
_cell.length_b   1.000
_cell.length_c   1.000
_cell.angle_alpha   90.00
_cell.angle_beta   90.00
_cell.angle_gamma   90.00
#
_symmetry.space_group_name_H-M   'P 1'
#
loop_
_entity.id
_entity.type
_entity.pdbx_description
1 polymer ?
#
loop_
_entity_poly.entity_id
_entity_poly.type
_entity_poly.pdbx_seq_one_letter_code
_entity_poly.pdbx_strand_id
1 'polypeptide(L)'
;MYPHKPLSSYYASPLDENSLASLNPTMIKQNPGITFGQSPDGESALVATYPQGSYTLNHGNGGFSFYLIPGADIVDLSNAREVTFTYSVFFEEGFDWNLGGKLPGLFGGDAVDSAASCSGGRQDGRSNCFSVRLMFRSGGAGELYVYLPPGQSQDYCGQPGNVCNAAYGDSLGRGAFSFTAGSWNTVTMRVRTNTVGQQDGEVELWVDGRSVLEQKGLVMITADNQKTLGMMMQTFFGGGSAKYASPKDQKAYFSGIAIAVTEV
;
A
#
# COMPACT_ATOMS: atom_id res chain seq x y z
N MET A 1 18.20 4.87 -6.29
CA MET A 1 18.19 6.35 -6.41
C MET A 1 17.21 6.68 -7.53
N TYR A 2 16.13 7.41 -7.24
CA TYR A 2 15.04 7.70 -8.17
C TYR A 2 15.50 8.64 -9.30
N PRO A 3 15.10 8.45 -10.58
CA PRO A 3 15.67 9.20 -11.70
C PRO A 3 15.12 10.62 -11.91
N HIS A 4 14.07 11.03 -11.19
CA HIS A 4 13.46 12.36 -11.33
C HIS A 4 13.47 13.12 -10.00
N LYS A 5 13.81 14.42 -10.05
CA LYS A 5 13.77 15.31 -8.87
C LYS A 5 12.31 15.64 -8.55
N PRO A 6 11.83 15.42 -7.30
CA PRO A 6 10.45 15.68 -6.94
C PRO A 6 10.11 17.17 -7.00
N LEU A 7 8.87 17.48 -7.36
CA LEU A 7 8.28 18.82 -7.29
C LEU A 7 8.00 19.23 -5.84
N SER A 8 7.54 18.28 -5.03
CA SER A 8 7.40 18.39 -3.58
C SER A 8 7.63 17.02 -2.94
N SER A 9 8.20 16.97 -1.74
CA SER A 9 8.48 15.72 -1.03
C SER A 9 8.50 15.90 0.46
N TYR A 10 8.07 14.89 1.20
CA TYR A 10 8.19 14.79 2.64
C TYR A 10 8.79 13.44 3.04
N TYR A 11 9.59 13.44 4.11
CA TYR A 11 10.22 12.25 4.66
C TYR A 11 10.14 12.26 6.19
N ALA A 12 9.44 11.27 6.76
CA ALA A 12 9.38 11.04 8.20
C ALA A 12 10.58 10.19 8.62
N SER A 13 11.63 10.82 9.14
CA SER A 13 12.79 10.14 9.72
C SER A 13 13.42 10.95 10.86
N PRO A 14 13.56 10.36 12.08
CA PRO A 14 13.05 9.05 12.45
C PRO A 14 11.52 8.99 12.35
N LEU A 15 10.96 7.80 12.15
CA LEU A 15 9.51 7.62 12.20
C LEU A 15 9.08 7.49 13.67
N ASP A 16 8.34 8.49 14.14
CA ASP A 16 7.85 8.62 15.51
C ASP A 16 6.46 9.26 15.55
N GLU A 17 5.92 9.49 16.74
CA GLU A 17 4.58 10.06 16.93
C GLU A 17 4.45 11.44 16.28
N ASN A 18 5.48 12.29 16.35
CA ASN A 18 5.43 13.67 15.85
C ASN A 18 5.50 13.72 14.31
N SER A 19 6.46 12.99 13.73
CA SER A 19 6.61 12.90 12.28
C SER A 19 5.38 12.23 11.64
N LEU A 20 4.83 11.18 12.24
CA LEU A 20 3.58 10.59 11.76
C LEU A 20 2.40 11.56 11.91
N ALA A 21 2.29 12.29 13.02
CA ALA A 21 1.22 13.27 13.24
C ALA A 21 1.20 14.37 12.17
N SER A 22 2.36 14.81 11.66
CA SER A 22 2.44 15.80 10.58
C SER A 22 1.88 15.31 9.24
N LEU A 23 1.70 13.99 9.08
CA LEU A 23 1.04 13.39 7.91
C LEU A 23 -0.48 13.21 8.09
N ASN A 24 -1.05 13.82 9.14
CA ASN A 24 -2.48 13.81 9.49
C ASN A 24 -3.08 12.39 9.50
N PRO A 25 -2.68 11.53 10.45
CA PRO A 25 -3.26 10.20 10.57
C PRO A 25 -4.75 10.28 10.89
N THR A 26 -5.56 9.64 10.05
CA THR A 26 -7.02 9.65 10.15
C THR A 26 -7.59 8.25 10.01
N MET A 27 -8.89 8.09 10.33
CA MET A 27 -9.62 6.82 10.27
C MET A 27 -8.88 5.68 10.99
N ILE A 28 -8.26 6.01 12.13
CA ILE A 28 -7.50 5.07 12.94
C ILE A 28 -8.46 4.05 13.53
N LYS A 29 -8.27 2.77 13.20
CA LYS A 29 -8.97 1.70 13.91
C LYS A 29 -8.35 1.56 15.30
N GLN A 30 -9.15 1.72 16.34
CA GLN A 30 -8.67 1.74 17.72
C GLN A 30 -8.09 0.40 18.20
N ASN A 31 -8.34 -0.70 17.47
CA ASN A 31 -7.83 -2.02 17.83
C ASN A 31 -7.38 -2.82 16.60
N PRO A 32 -6.07 -3.05 16.41
CA PRO A 32 -4.96 -2.38 17.10
C PRO A 32 -4.78 -0.94 16.57
N GLY A 33 -4.54 0.00 17.49
CA GLY A 33 -4.17 1.39 17.17
C GLY A 33 -2.75 1.54 16.63
N ILE A 34 -2.27 2.78 16.54
CA ILE A 34 -0.89 3.09 16.13
C ILE A 34 0.05 2.81 17.31
N THR A 35 1.10 2.01 17.09
CA THR A 35 2.07 1.63 18.13
C THR A 35 3.49 1.85 17.63
N PHE A 36 4.32 2.56 18.39
CA PHE A 36 5.74 2.74 18.09
C PHE A 36 6.61 1.85 18.97
N GLY A 37 7.80 1.51 18.48
CA GLY A 37 8.77 0.72 19.21
C GLY A 37 10.11 0.67 18.48
N GLN A 38 10.99 -0.21 18.94
CA GLN A 38 12.28 -0.45 18.31
C GLN A 38 12.23 -1.75 17.52
N SER A 39 12.74 -1.70 16.29
CA SER A 39 13.04 -2.88 15.47
C SER A 39 14.24 -3.66 16.06
N PRO A 40 14.51 -4.90 15.61
CA PRO A 40 15.57 -5.73 16.18
C PRO A 40 16.99 -5.13 16.10
N ASP A 41 17.25 -4.25 15.13
CA ASP A 41 18.52 -3.52 14.98
C ASP A 41 18.53 -2.16 15.71
N GLY A 42 17.45 -1.83 16.43
CA GLY A 42 17.36 -0.64 17.26
C GLY A 42 16.90 0.63 16.52
N GLU A 43 16.29 0.51 15.34
CA GLU A 43 15.66 1.63 14.65
C GLU A 43 14.23 1.86 15.17
N SER A 44 13.88 3.12 15.44
CA SER A 44 12.51 3.54 15.78
C SER A 44 11.56 3.25 14.61
N ALA A 45 10.48 2.53 14.89
CA ALA A 45 9.55 2.07 13.88
C ALA A 45 8.11 2.04 14.38
N LEU A 46 7.18 2.14 13.42
CA LEU A 46 5.79 1.72 13.60
C LEU A 46 5.75 0.18 13.68
N VAL A 47 5.18 -0.36 14.75
CA VAL A 47 5.15 -1.80 15.03
C VAL A 47 3.79 -2.38 14.68
N ALA A 48 3.77 -3.35 13.75
CA ALA A 48 2.64 -4.23 13.53
C ALA A 48 2.85 -5.53 14.29
N THR A 49 1.94 -5.85 15.21
CA THR A 49 1.90 -7.16 15.88
C THR A 49 0.81 -8.01 15.24
N TYR A 50 1.12 -9.25 14.88
CA TYR A 50 0.18 -10.23 14.34
C TYR A 50 0.05 -11.38 15.33
N PRO A 51 -0.92 -11.34 16.26
CA PRO A 51 -1.17 -12.44 17.16
C PRO A 51 -1.51 -13.72 16.39
N GLN A 52 -1.13 -14.88 16.93
CA GLN A 52 -1.52 -16.18 16.40
C GLN A 52 -3.04 -16.24 16.20
N GLY A 53 -3.48 -16.75 15.07
CA GLY A 53 -4.90 -16.82 14.73
C GLY A 53 -5.49 -15.53 14.17
N SER A 54 -4.76 -14.40 14.17
CA SER A 54 -5.26 -13.14 13.63
C SER A 54 -5.31 -13.12 12.10
N TYR A 55 -6.41 -12.62 11.53
CA TYR A 55 -6.56 -12.35 10.10
C TYR A 55 -7.62 -11.29 9.88
N THR A 56 -7.51 -10.52 8.79
CA THR A 56 -8.27 -9.28 8.60
C THR A 56 -8.09 -8.31 9.77
N LEU A 57 -8.64 -7.11 9.65
CA LEU A 57 -8.59 -6.15 10.75
C LEU A 57 -9.56 -6.49 11.90
N ASN A 58 -10.46 -7.46 11.70
CA ASN A 58 -11.56 -7.71 12.63
C ASN A 58 -11.46 -9.07 13.36
N HIS A 59 -10.43 -9.89 13.11
CA HIS A 59 -10.22 -11.15 13.84
C HIS A 59 -8.81 -11.19 14.44
N GLY A 60 -8.74 -11.27 15.78
CA GLY A 60 -7.49 -11.39 16.53
C GLY A 60 -6.62 -10.13 16.59
N ASN A 61 -7.12 -8.96 16.16
CA ASN A 61 -6.47 -7.65 16.28
C ASN A 61 -5.03 -7.61 15.74
N GLY A 62 -4.78 -8.20 14.57
CA GLY A 62 -3.46 -8.21 13.93
C GLY A 62 -3.19 -6.99 13.06
N GLY A 63 -2.00 -6.41 13.21
CA GLY A 63 -1.44 -5.38 12.34
C GLY A 63 -1.76 -3.94 12.75
N PHE A 64 -2.19 -3.10 11.81
CA PHE A 64 -2.73 -1.75 12.05
C PHE A 64 -3.56 -1.28 10.85
N SER A 65 -4.40 -0.26 11.05
CA SER A 65 -5.15 0.40 9.98
C SER A 65 -5.41 1.87 10.28
N PHE A 66 -4.86 2.73 9.43
CA PHE A 66 -5.14 4.16 9.37
C PHE A 66 -4.81 4.68 7.97
N TYR A 67 -5.09 5.97 7.74
CA TYR A 67 -4.74 6.65 6.50
C TYR A 67 -3.92 7.89 6.82
N LEU A 68 -3.01 8.26 5.91
CA LEU A 68 -2.22 9.48 6.00
C LEU A 68 -2.62 10.40 4.84
N ILE A 69 -3.07 11.61 5.16
CA ILE A 69 -3.58 12.59 4.20
C ILE A 69 -2.84 13.92 4.48
N PRO A 70 -1.63 14.08 3.90
CA PRO A 70 -0.81 15.25 4.19
C PRO A 70 -1.53 16.55 3.80
N GLY A 71 -1.33 17.59 4.59
CA GLY A 71 -1.72 18.95 4.21
C GLY A 71 -0.90 19.44 3.01
N ALA A 72 -1.44 20.40 2.25
CA ALA A 72 -0.74 20.96 1.09
C ALA A 72 0.55 21.72 1.46
N ASP A 73 0.67 22.15 2.72
CA ASP A 73 1.88 22.72 3.32
C ASP A 73 2.99 21.68 3.52
N ILE A 74 2.64 20.40 3.60
CA ILE A 74 3.56 19.27 3.73
C ILE A 74 3.89 18.70 2.35
N VAL A 75 2.87 18.21 1.63
CA VAL A 75 2.96 17.73 0.24
C VAL A 75 1.63 18.00 -0.45
N ASP A 76 1.65 18.90 -1.44
CA ASP A 76 0.45 19.24 -2.20
C ASP A 76 0.08 18.17 -3.23
N LEU A 77 -0.90 17.32 -2.88
CA LEU A 77 -1.47 16.31 -3.76
C LEU A 77 -2.62 16.85 -4.64
N SER A 78 -2.97 18.13 -4.54
CA SER A 78 -4.23 18.65 -5.11
C SER A 78 -4.34 18.51 -6.63
N ASN A 79 -3.21 18.64 -7.33
CA ASN A 79 -3.06 18.51 -8.78
C ASN A 79 -2.03 17.44 -9.16
N ALA A 80 -1.70 16.51 -8.25
CA ALA A 80 -0.67 15.51 -8.52
C ALA A 80 -1.18 14.47 -9.54
N ARG A 81 -0.49 14.36 -10.67
CA ARG A 81 -0.68 13.26 -11.64
C ARG A 81 0.19 12.05 -11.31
N GLU A 82 1.40 12.29 -10.79
CA GLU A 82 2.32 11.24 -10.38
C GLU A 82 2.77 11.45 -8.93
N VAL A 83 2.61 10.38 -8.14
CA VAL A 83 2.98 10.34 -6.73
C VAL A 83 3.88 9.13 -6.49
N THR A 84 4.96 9.36 -5.76
CA THR A 84 5.80 8.30 -5.22
C THR A 84 5.52 8.11 -3.74
N PHE A 85 5.45 6.86 -3.30
CA PHE A 85 5.33 6.49 -1.88
C PHE A 85 6.39 5.46 -1.54
N THR A 86 7.17 5.74 -0.49
CA THR A 86 8.26 4.89 -0.01
C THR A 86 8.06 4.55 1.47
N TYR A 87 8.40 3.33 1.83
CA TYR A 87 8.61 2.91 3.22
C TYR A 87 9.56 1.71 3.26
N SER A 88 10.21 1.51 4.39
CA SER A 88 10.95 0.29 4.69
C SER A 88 10.12 -0.61 5.60
N VAL A 89 10.16 -1.92 5.35
CA VAL A 89 9.52 -2.93 6.22
C VAL A 89 10.52 -4.01 6.62
N PHE A 90 10.61 -4.28 7.93
CA PHE A 90 11.36 -5.38 8.50
C PHE A 90 10.37 -6.42 9.00
N PHE A 91 10.36 -7.60 8.39
CA PHE A 91 9.67 -8.76 8.95
C PHE A 91 10.62 -9.46 9.91
N GLU A 92 10.18 -9.80 11.13
CA GLU A 92 11.05 -10.45 12.12
C GLU A 92 11.73 -11.71 11.56
N GLU A 93 12.87 -12.09 12.13
CA GLU A 93 13.56 -13.33 11.71
C GLU A 93 12.62 -14.54 11.85
N GLY A 94 12.57 -15.37 10.80
CA GLY A 94 11.68 -16.53 10.75
C GLY A 94 10.19 -16.19 10.64
N PHE A 95 9.82 -14.98 10.17
CA PHE A 95 8.44 -14.62 9.86
C PHE A 95 7.77 -15.69 8.99
N ASP A 96 6.60 -16.16 9.42
CA ASP A 96 5.82 -17.17 8.72
C ASP A 96 4.69 -16.51 7.94
N TRP A 97 4.89 -16.46 6.63
CA TRP A 97 4.06 -15.77 5.65
C TRP A 97 2.67 -16.37 5.46
N ASN A 98 2.47 -17.63 5.85
CA ASN A 98 1.27 -18.42 5.57
C ASN A 98 0.78 -18.23 4.12
N LEU A 99 -0.48 -17.81 3.90
CA LEU A 99 -1.07 -17.55 2.57
C LEU A 99 -0.98 -16.07 2.12
N GLY A 100 -0.50 -15.20 3.00
CA GLY A 100 -0.30 -13.79 2.71
C GLY A 100 -1.10 -12.79 3.55
N GLY A 101 -0.80 -11.52 3.33
CA GLY A 101 -1.34 -10.39 4.08
C GLY A 101 -1.12 -9.07 3.35
N LYS A 102 -1.70 -8.00 3.87
CA LYS A 102 -1.74 -6.68 3.25
C LYS A 102 -0.54 -5.85 3.71
N LEU A 103 -0.10 -4.96 2.85
CA LEU A 103 0.92 -3.98 3.12
C LEU A 103 0.49 -2.59 2.61
N PRO A 104 1.07 -1.52 3.16
CA PRO A 104 0.73 -0.15 2.79
C PRO A 104 0.87 0.15 1.30
N GLY A 105 0.09 1.12 0.83
CA GLY A 105 0.19 1.68 -0.51
C GLY A 105 -0.59 2.99 -0.65
N LEU A 106 -0.87 3.40 -1.88
CA LEU A 106 -1.60 4.63 -2.19
C LEU A 106 -3.10 4.39 -2.40
N PHE A 107 -3.91 5.41 -2.14
CA PHE A 107 -5.35 5.41 -2.45
C PHE A 107 -5.78 6.76 -3.02
N GLY A 108 -6.88 6.75 -3.76
CA GLY A 108 -7.41 7.95 -4.41
C GLY A 108 -8.87 7.80 -4.83
N GLY A 109 -9.44 8.89 -5.30
CA GLY A 109 -10.84 8.99 -5.68
C GLY A 109 -11.36 10.42 -5.69
N ASP A 110 -12.68 10.56 -5.73
CA ASP A 110 -13.38 11.85 -5.73
C ASP A 110 -13.46 12.50 -4.33
N ALA A 111 -13.48 11.70 -3.27
CA ALA A 111 -13.53 12.14 -1.89
C ALA A 111 -12.85 11.13 -0.94
N VAL A 112 -12.40 11.61 0.22
CA VAL A 112 -11.70 10.78 1.20
C VAL A 112 -12.59 9.64 1.73
N ASP A 113 -13.82 9.95 2.14
CA ASP A 113 -14.71 8.97 2.77
C ASP A 113 -15.12 7.84 1.80
N SER A 114 -15.38 8.19 0.53
CA SER A 114 -15.69 7.20 -0.51
C SER A 114 -14.46 6.36 -0.83
N ALA A 115 -13.29 6.98 -1.01
CA ALA A 115 -12.05 6.30 -1.37
C ALA A 115 -11.49 5.39 -0.26
N ALA A 116 -11.65 5.77 1.01
CA ALA A 116 -11.25 4.94 2.14
C ALA A 116 -12.05 3.63 2.25
N SER A 117 -13.20 3.55 1.60
CA SER A 117 -14.01 2.33 1.50
C SER A 117 -13.67 1.47 0.28
N CYS A 118 -12.69 1.86 -0.55
CA CYS A 118 -12.33 1.20 -1.81
C CYS A 118 -11.53 -0.11 -1.62
N SER A 119 -12.03 -1.00 -0.76
CA SER A 119 -11.38 -2.25 -0.36
C SER A 119 -12.41 -3.28 0.13
N GLY A 120 -11.95 -4.46 0.55
CA GLY A 120 -12.79 -5.43 1.26
C GLY A 120 -13.88 -6.13 0.43
N GLY A 121 -13.83 -5.99 -0.91
CA GLY A 121 -14.80 -6.56 -1.83
C GLY A 121 -16.05 -5.71 -2.09
N ARG A 122 -16.02 -4.43 -1.69
CA ARG A 122 -17.05 -3.45 -2.09
C ARG A 122 -17.11 -3.35 -3.63
N GLN A 123 -18.31 -3.53 -4.17
CA GLN A 123 -18.60 -3.41 -5.60
C GLN A 123 -19.26 -2.08 -5.97
N ASP A 124 -19.98 -1.47 -5.03
CA ASP A 124 -20.68 -0.21 -5.26
C ASP A 124 -19.72 0.97 -5.38
N GLY A 125 -20.01 1.93 -6.27
CA GLY A 125 -19.22 3.15 -6.44
C GLY A 125 -17.77 2.90 -6.83
N ARG A 126 -17.50 1.78 -7.51
CA ARG A 126 -16.16 1.35 -7.90
C ARG A 126 -15.45 2.32 -8.84
N SER A 127 -16.22 3.04 -9.66
CA SER A 127 -15.70 4.09 -10.54
C SER A 127 -15.20 5.33 -9.78
N ASN A 128 -15.52 5.47 -8.49
CA ASN A 128 -15.24 6.70 -7.75
C ASN A 128 -13.90 6.70 -7.01
N CYS A 129 -13.19 5.58 -7.03
CA CYS A 129 -12.00 5.38 -6.21
C CYS A 129 -11.05 4.35 -6.79
N PHE A 130 -9.80 4.41 -6.34
CA PHE A 130 -8.81 3.37 -6.54
C PHE A 130 -7.97 3.17 -5.29
N SER A 131 -7.39 1.97 -5.15
CA SER A 131 -6.24 1.77 -4.28
C SER A 131 -5.19 0.89 -4.93
N VAL A 132 -3.93 1.23 -4.67
CA VAL A 132 -2.75 0.49 -5.14
C VAL A 132 -1.97 0.13 -3.89
N ARG A 133 -2.18 -1.08 -3.38
CA ARG A 133 -1.49 -1.61 -2.19
C ARG A 133 -0.53 -2.71 -2.58
N LEU A 134 0.20 -3.21 -1.59
CA LEU A 134 0.96 -4.44 -1.72
C LEU A 134 0.32 -5.57 -0.92
N MET A 135 0.63 -6.79 -1.31
CA MET A 135 0.47 -7.96 -0.47
C MET A 135 1.78 -8.75 -0.41
N PHE A 136 2.07 -9.31 0.76
CA PHE A 136 2.97 -10.46 0.87
C PHE A 136 2.15 -11.75 0.69
N ARG A 137 2.79 -12.80 0.20
CA ARG A 137 2.25 -14.14 -0.08
C ARG A 137 3.18 -15.20 0.52
N SER A 138 2.78 -16.46 0.37
CA SER A 138 3.57 -17.62 0.81
C SER A 138 5.03 -17.52 0.37
N GLY A 139 5.95 -17.84 1.27
CA GLY A 139 7.40 -17.76 1.01
C GLY A 139 7.95 -16.35 0.81
N GLY A 140 7.22 -15.32 1.22
CA GLY A 140 7.64 -13.92 1.08
C GLY A 140 7.36 -13.30 -0.29
N ALA A 141 6.77 -14.04 -1.23
CA ALA A 141 6.45 -13.50 -2.55
C ALA A 141 5.59 -12.24 -2.46
N GLY A 142 5.92 -11.21 -3.23
CA GLY A 142 5.20 -9.94 -3.27
C GLY A 142 4.27 -9.82 -4.47
N GLU A 143 3.29 -8.94 -4.36
CA GLU A 143 2.42 -8.53 -5.47
C GLU A 143 1.92 -7.09 -5.26
N LEU A 144 1.61 -6.41 -6.37
CA LEU A 144 0.65 -5.30 -6.33
C LEU A 144 -0.74 -5.89 -6.10
N TYR A 145 -1.49 -5.29 -5.19
CA TYR A 145 -2.87 -5.66 -4.90
C TYR A 145 -3.76 -4.44 -5.09
N VAL A 146 -4.39 -4.38 -6.25
CA VAL A 146 -5.05 -3.18 -6.74
C VAL A 146 -6.55 -3.30 -6.71
N TYR A 147 -7.17 -2.17 -6.49
CA TYR A 147 -8.60 -1.99 -6.52
C TYR A 147 -8.85 -0.86 -7.53
N LEU A 148 -9.12 -1.21 -8.79
CA LEU A 148 -9.26 -0.25 -9.89
C LEU A 148 -10.71 -0.10 -10.37
N PRO A 149 -11.09 1.06 -10.94
CA PRO A 149 -12.36 1.22 -11.62
C PRO A 149 -12.50 0.28 -12.84
N PRO A 150 -13.74 0.06 -13.33
CA PRO A 150 -13.97 -0.66 -14.58
C PRO A 150 -13.27 0.03 -15.77
N GLY A 151 -13.04 -0.73 -16.85
CA GLY A 151 -12.46 -0.19 -18.09
C GLY A 151 -10.97 -0.49 -18.30
N GLN A 152 -10.41 -1.47 -17.59
CA GLN A 152 -9.08 -2.00 -17.89
C GLN A 152 -9.05 -2.67 -19.29
N SER A 153 -7.86 -2.74 -19.89
CA SER A 153 -7.66 -3.49 -21.14
C SER A 153 -8.05 -4.97 -20.97
N GLN A 154 -8.51 -5.62 -22.03
CA GLN A 154 -8.80 -7.06 -22.01
C GLN A 154 -7.56 -7.90 -21.67
N ASP A 155 -6.38 -7.42 -22.05
CA ASP A 155 -5.11 -8.10 -21.82
C ASP A 155 -4.57 -7.92 -20.39
N TYR A 156 -5.15 -7.01 -19.61
CA TYR A 156 -4.70 -6.69 -18.24
C TYR A 156 -4.57 -7.93 -17.36
N CYS A 157 -5.56 -8.83 -17.42
CA CYS A 157 -5.55 -10.08 -16.64
C CYS A 157 -4.70 -11.18 -17.27
N GLY A 158 -4.32 -11.05 -18.55
CA GLY A 158 -3.53 -12.03 -19.29
C GLY A 158 -2.02 -11.87 -19.13
N GLN A 159 -1.55 -10.76 -18.53
CA GLN A 159 -0.13 -10.55 -18.31
C GLN A 159 0.44 -11.55 -17.28
N PRO A 160 1.70 -11.97 -17.41
CA PRO A 160 2.33 -12.90 -16.48
C PRO A 160 2.27 -12.42 -15.02
N GLY A 161 1.81 -13.29 -14.13
CA GLY A 161 1.68 -12.99 -12.70
C GLY A 161 0.45 -12.16 -12.32
N ASN A 162 -0.35 -11.71 -13.29
CA ASN A 162 -1.62 -11.04 -13.04
C ASN A 162 -2.73 -12.08 -12.78
N VAL A 163 -3.54 -11.82 -11.76
CA VAL A 163 -4.69 -12.65 -11.38
C VAL A 163 -5.82 -11.72 -11.00
N CYS A 164 -6.78 -11.55 -11.91
CA CYS A 164 -7.95 -10.74 -11.67
C CYS A 164 -8.99 -11.46 -10.82
N ASN A 165 -9.70 -10.71 -9.99
CA ASN A 165 -10.74 -11.24 -9.12
C ASN A 165 -12.01 -10.41 -9.22
N ALA A 166 -13.13 -11.05 -9.58
CA ALA A 166 -14.40 -10.33 -9.71
C ALA A 166 -14.94 -9.78 -8.37
N ALA A 167 -14.61 -10.41 -7.25
CA ALA A 167 -15.15 -10.07 -5.94
C ALA A 167 -14.22 -9.17 -5.11
N TYR A 168 -12.92 -9.16 -5.40
CA TYR A 168 -11.90 -8.50 -4.60
C TYR A 168 -10.90 -7.75 -5.50
N GLY A 169 -9.79 -7.30 -4.94
CA GLY A 169 -8.72 -6.68 -5.72
C GLY A 169 -8.03 -7.68 -6.63
N ASP A 170 -7.44 -7.15 -7.69
CA ASP A 170 -6.61 -7.90 -8.61
C ASP A 170 -5.18 -7.99 -8.06
N SER A 171 -4.55 -9.13 -8.25
CA SER A 171 -3.11 -9.29 -8.01
C SER A 171 -2.37 -9.00 -9.29
N LEU A 172 -1.40 -8.09 -9.28
CA LEU A 172 -0.53 -7.83 -10.42
C LEU A 172 0.92 -8.18 -10.10
N GLY A 173 1.58 -8.87 -11.04
CA GLY A 173 2.97 -9.29 -10.92
C GLY A 173 3.26 -10.16 -9.68
N ARG A 174 2.34 -11.04 -9.29
CA ARG A 174 2.56 -11.92 -8.12
C ARG A 174 3.83 -12.76 -8.32
N GLY A 175 4.74 -12.66 -7.36
CA GLY A 175 6.02 -13.38 -7.36
C GLY A 175 7.10 -12.72 -8.23
N ALA A 176 6.87 -11.52 -8.75
CA ALA A 176 7.92 -10.75 -9.44
C ALA A 176 9.07 -10.33 -8.51
N PHE A 177 8.81 -10.32 -7.19
CA PHE A 177 9.79 -10.08 -6.13
C PHE A 177 9.40 -10.85 -4.87
N SER A 178 10.31 -10.89 -3.90
CA SER A 178 10.05 -11.46 -2.58
C SER A 178 10.61 -10.56 -1.49
N PHE A 179 9.91 -10.50 -0.37
CA PHE A 179 10.39 -9.92 0.88
C PHE A 179 11.30 -10.92 1.61
N THR A 180 12.34 -10.38 2.24
CA THR A 180 13.27 -11.14 3.08
C THR A 180 12.95 -10.87 4.54
N ALA A 181 12.77 -11.94 5.32
CA ALA A 181 12.62 -11.86 6.78
C ALA A 181 14.00 -11.69 7.44
N GLY A 182 14.06 -10.99 8.57
CA GLY A 182 15.30 -10.69 9.28
C GLY A 182 16.12 -9.54 8.68
N SER A 183 15.60 -8.83 7.68
CA SER A 183 16.22 -7.64 7.10
C SER A 183 15.18 -6.60 6.69
N TRP A 184 15.61 -5.34 6.58
CA TRP A 184 14.81 -4.29 5.97
C TRP A 184 14.62 -4.55 4.48
N ASN A 185 13.40 -4.30 4.00
CA ASN A 185 13.03 -4.28 2.60
C ASN A 185 12.51 -2.87 2.29
N THR A 186 13.22 -2.09 1.50
CA THR A 186 12.77 -0.74 1.12
C THR A 186 11.92 -0.83 -0.12
N VAL A 187 10.65 -0.44 0.03
CA VAL A 187 9.66 -0.42 -1.03
C VAL A 187 9.46 1.02 -1.50
N THR A 188 9.53 1.26 -2.81
CA THR A 188 9.07 2.50 -3.42
C THR A 188 8.07 2.16 -4.51
N MET A 189 6.90 2.81 -4.51
CA MET A 189 5.92 2.72 -5.59
C MET A 189 5.74 4.09 -6.27
N ARG A 190 5.80 4.11 -7.61
CA ARG A 190 5.30 5.20 -8.45
C ARG A 190 3.86 4.91 -8.80
N VAL A 191 2.96 5.86 -8.63
CA VAL A 191 1.60 5.78 -9.17
C VAL A 191 1.36 7.02 -10.01
N ARG A 192 1.20 6.81 -11.30
CA ARG A 192 0.84 7.83 -12.28
C ARG A 192 -0.57 7.58 -12.76
N THR A 193 -1.49 8.49 -12.48
CA THR A 193 -2.88 8.35 -12.93
C THR A 193 -2.98 8.49 -14.45
N ASN A 194 -3.98 7.82 -15.02
CA ASN A 194 -4.31 7.96 -16.43
C ASN A 194 -4.93 9.33 -16.72
N THR A 195 -4.86 9.79 -17.96
CA THR A 195 -5.76 10.80 -18.48
C THR A 195 -7.18 10.21 -18.55
N VAL A 196 -8.19 11.00 -18.16
CA VAL A 196 -9.59 10.56 -18.20
C VAL A 196 -9.98 10.14 -19.62
N GLY A 197 -10.54 8.92 -19.74
CA GLY A 197 -10.90 8.31 -21.03
C GLY A 197 -9.75 7.61 -21.76
N GLN A 198 -8.53 7.62 -21.20
CA GLN A 198 -7.36 6.94 -21.76
C GLN A 198 -6.87 5.80 -20.85
N GLN A 199 -6.19 4.83 -21.46
CA GLN A 199 -5.48 3.75 -20.77
C GLN A 199 -3.98 4.03 -20.79
N ASP A 200 -3.54 5.05 -20.07
CA ASP A 200 -2.13 5.51 -19.99
C ASP A 200 -1.62 5.67 -18.55
N GLY A 201 -2.35 5.12 -17.57
CA GLY A 201 -1.92 5.08 -16.17
C GLY A 201 -0.84 4.04 -15.95
N GLU A 202 0.03 4.29 -14.97
CA GLU A 202 1.20 3.46 -14.71
C GLU A 202 1.44 3.26 -13.22
N VAL A 203 1.88 2.05 -12.85
CA VAL A 203 2.44 1.76 -11.53
C VAL A 203 3.79 1.09 -11.74
N GLU A 204 4.82 1.59 -11.09
CA GLU A 204 6.13 0.96 -11.05
C GLU A 204 6.56 0.74 -9.60
N LEU A 205 7.15 -0.42 -9.32
CA LEU A 205 7.57 -0.83 -8.00
C LEU A 205 9.07 -1.10 -7.98
N TRP A 206 9.74 -0.52 -6.99
CA TRP A 206 11.12 -0.83 -6.65
C TRP A 206 11.18 -1.49 -5.28
N VAL A 207 12.01 -2.52 -5.18
CA VAL A 207 12.38 -3.14 -3.90
C VAL A 207 13.90 -3.11 -3.80
N ASP A 208 14.40 -2.56 -2.70
CA ASP A 208 15.83 -2.34 -2.43
C ASP A 208 16.55 -1.64 -3.59
N GLY A 209 15.87 -0.65 -4.17
CA GLY A 209 16.36 0.19 -5.25
C GLY A 209 16.36 -0.46 -6.65
N ARG A 210 15.84 -1.67 -6.81
CA ARG A 210 15.71 -2.36 -8.11
C ARG A 210 14.27 -2.30 -8.58
N SER A 211 14.03 -1.91 -9.84
CA SER A 211 12.69 -1.99 -10.44
C SER A 211 12.34 -3.47 -10.61
N VAL A 212 11.25 -3.89 -9.98
CA VAL A 212 10.83 -5.31 -9.93
C VAL A 212 9.51 -5.56 -10.66
N LEU A 213 8.70 -4.51 -10.85
CA LEU A 213 7.39 -4.64 -11.50
C LEU A 213 7.00 -3.29 -12.10
N GLU A 214 6.59 -3.33 -13.37
CA GLU A 214 5.97 -2.19 -14.06
C GLU A 214 4.63 -2.66 -14.64
N GLN A 215 3.58 -1.89 -14.39
CA GLN A 215 2.24 -2.09 -14.92
C GLN A 215 1.81 -0.82 -15.65
N LYS A 216 1.51 -0.95 -16.94
CA LYS A 216 1.11 0.16 -17.82
C LYS A 216 -0.28 -0.05 -18.36
N GLY A 217 -0.89 1.03 -18.85
CA GLY A 217 -2.21 0.99 -19.46
C GLY A 217 -3.35 0.83 -18.47
N LEU A 218 -3.12 1.27 -17.22
CA LEU A 218 -4.09 1.17 -16.15
C LEU A 218 -5.11 2.31 -16.22
N VAL A 219 -6.37 2.02 -15.91
CA VAL A 219 -7.38 3.05 -15.61
C VAL A 219 -7.54 3.14 -14.09
N MET A 220 -7.17 4.28 -13.51
CA MET A 220 -7.29 4.57 -12.08
C MET A 220 -8.33 5.66 -11.81
N ILE A 221 -8.48 6.59 -12.75
CA ILE A 221 -9.46 7.68 -12.70
C ILE A 221 -10.37 7.66 -13.94
N THR A 222 -11.63 7.99 -13.73
CA THR A 222 -12.69 8.07 -14.75
C THR A 222 -13.36 9.45 -14.80
N ALA A 223 -12.95 10.39 -13.94
CA ALA A 223 -13.44 11.77 -13.91
C ALA A 223 -12.35 12.74 -13.41
N ASP A 224 -12.36 13.98 -13.88
CA ASP A 224 -11.30 14.97 -13.65
C ASP A 224 -11.16 15.41 -12.17
N ASN A 225 -12.20 15.20 -11.36
CA ASN A 225 -12.17 15.52 -9.94
C ASN A 225 -11.51 14.42 -9.09
N GLN A 226 -11.07 13.32 -9.70
CA GLN A 226 -10.44 12.20 -9.00
C GLN A 226 -8.92 12.32 -9.02
N LYS A 227 -8.30 11.97 -7.90
CA LYS A 227 -6.84 12.08 -7.70
C LYS A 227 -6.33 11.13 -6.63
N THR A 228 -5.02 11.01 -6.52
CA THR A 228 -4.38 10.40 -5.35
C THR A 228 -4.66 11.26 -4.12
N LEU A 229 -5.19 10.66 -3.06
CA LEU A 229 -5.62 11.35 -1.84
C LEU A 229 -4.63 11.16 -0.68
N GLY A 230 -3.84 10.10 -0.70
CA GLY A 230 -2.83 9.86 0.33
C GLY A 230 -2.37 8.41 0.42
N MET A 231 -1.88 8.03 1.59
CA MET A 231 -1.38 6.68 1.87
C MET A 231 -2.38 5.88 2.70
N MET A 232 -2.63 4.66 2.28
CA MET A 232 -3.45 3.67 2.96
C MET A 232 -2.55 2.75 3.79
N MET A 233 -2.35 3.12 5.05
CA MET A 233 -1.46 2.44 5.99
C MET A 233 -2.20 1.28 6.64
N GLN A 234 -2.20 0.14 5.94
CA GLN A 234 -2.85 -1.07 6.41
C GLN A 234 -1.94 -2.28 6.26
N THR A 235 -1.81 -3.02 7.35
CA THR A 235 -1.19 -4.35 7.32
C THR A 235 -1.93 -5.30 8.22
N PHE A 236 -2.11 -6.53 7.74
CA PHE A 236 -2.76 -7.64 8.44
C PHE A 236 -2.60 -8.92 7.61
N PHE A 237 -2.50 -10.07 8.27
CA PHE A 237 -2.68 -11.37 7.62
C PHE A 237 -4.07 -11.46 7.01
N GLY A 238 -4.25 -11.99 5.79
CA GLY A 238 -5.62 -12.15 5.33
C GLY A 238 -5.87 -12.41 3.86
N GLY A 239 -7.17 -12.29 3.61
CA GLY A 239 -8.00 -13.20 2.84
C GLY A 239 -9.16 -13.53 3.80
N GLY A 240 -10.39 -13.70 3.30
CA GLY A 240 -11.60 -13.62 4.14
C GLY A 240 -11.89 -14.83 5.04
N SER A 241 -10.88 -15.60 5.46
CA SER A 241 -11.08 -16.85 6.23
C SER A 241 -9.87 -17.22 7.08
N ALA A 242 -10.11 -18.03 8.11
CA ALA A 242 -9.11 -18.46 9.10
C ALA A 242 -7.88 -19.17 8.52
N LYS A 243 -7.94 -19.73 7.29
CA LYS A 243 -6.76 -20.31 6.62
C LYS A 243 -5.65 -19.28 6.36
N TYR A 244 -5.97 -17.99 6.35
CA TYR A 244 -5.00 -16.91 6.20
C TYR A 244 -4.44 -16.42 7.53
N ALA A 245 -4.86 -16.98 8.66
CA ALA A 245 -4.45 -16.51 9.98
C ALA A 245 -2.94 -16.52 10.18
N SER A 246 -2.43 -15.57 10.97
CA SER A 246 -1.05 -15.60 11.43
C SER A 246 -0.82 -16.93 12.16
N PRO A 247 0.14 -17.75 11.72
CA PRO A 247 0.35 -19.09 12.28
C PRO A 247 1.00 -19.07 13.67
N LYS A 248 1.66 -17.95 14.02
CA LYS A 248 2.28 -17.67 15.32
C LYS A 248 2.14 -16.18 15.66
N ASP A 249 2.45 -15.82 16.89
CA ASP A 249 2.71 -14.43 17.25
C ASP A 249 3.96 -13.96 16.52
N GLN A 250 3.86 -12.86 15.78
CA GLN A 250 4.98 -12.31 15.03
C GLN A 250 4.80 -10.84 14.74
N LYS A 251 5.89 -10.15 14.40
CA LYS A 251 5.89 -8.70 14.17
C LYS A 251 6.47 -8.33 12.81
N ALA A 252 6.04 -7.16 12.35
CA ALA A 252 6.72 -6.39 11.32
C ALA A 252 6.91 -4.95 11.78
N TYR A 253 7.97 -4.32 11.33
CA TYR A 253 8.37 -2.96 11.70
C TYR A 253 8.41 -2.11 10.44
N PHE A 254 7.86 -0.90 10.51
CA PHE A 254 7.78 0.02 9.38
C PHE A 254 8.51 1.31 9.73
N SER A 255 9.33 1.80 8.81
CA SER A 255 10.08 3.05 8.96
C SER A 255 10.23 3.76 7.61
N GLY A 256 10.85 4.94 7.60
CA GLY A 256 11.25 5.66 6.39
C GLY A 256 10.07 6.03 5.47
N ILE A 257 8.94 6.45 6.05
CA ILE A 257 7.76 6.87 5.28
C ILE A 257 8.11 8.14 4.51
N ALA A 258 8.05 8.07 3.19
CA ALA A 258 8.27 9.19 2.29
C ALA A 258 7.17 9.28 1.24
N ILE A 259 6.75 10.50 0.91
CA ILE A 259 5.82 10.75 -0.20
C ILE A 259 6.33 11.94 -1.01
N ALA A 260 6.20 11.87 -2.33
CA ALA A 260 6.59 12.97 -3.21
C ALA A 260 5.71 13.06 -4.45
N VAL A 261 5.51 14.28 -4.95
CA VAL A 261 4.87 14.55 -6.25
C VAL A 261 5.96 14.74 -7.29
N THR A 262 5.83 14.05 -8.42
CA THR A 262 6.82 14.04 -9.51
C THR A 262 6.27 14.50 -10.85
N GLU A 263 4.94 14.54 -11.02
CA GLU A 263 4.23 15.12 -12.18
C GLU A 263 2.91 15.74 -11.70
N VAL A 264 2.53 16.87 -12.28
CA VAL A 264 1.23 17.55 -12.11
C VAL A 264 0.45 17.56 -13.41
#